data_AF-A0A3D1BAJ0-F1
#
_entry.id   AF-A0A3D1BAJ0-F1
#
_cell.length_a   1.000
_cell.length_b   1.000
_cell.length_c   1.000
_cell.angle_alpha   90.00
_cell.angle_beta   90.00
_cell.angle_gamma   90.00
#
_symmetry.space_group_name_H-M   'P 1'
#
loop_
_entity.id
_entity.type
_entity.pdbx_description
1 polymer ?
#
loop_
_entity_poly.entity_id
_entity_poly.type
_entity_poly.pdbx_seq_one_letter_code
_entity_poly.pdbx_strand_id
1 'polypeptide(L)' 'MSELLLIDDDQELCELLVSWLAQEGFVARACHDGQSARAALAE' A
#
# COMPACT_ATOMS: atom_id res chain seq x y z
N MET A 1 5.42 7.26 13.39
CA MET A 1 4.87 7.24 12.01
C MET A 1 4.21 5.89 11.84
N SER A 2 2.93 5.86 11.51
CA SER A 2 2.23 4.60 11.23
C SER A 2 2.42 4.25 9.76
N GLU A 3 2.95 3.07 9.50
CA GLU A 3 3.12 2.55 8.14
C GLU A 3 1.88 1.74 7.75
N LEU A 4 1.40 1.95 6.53
CA LEU A 4 0.19 1.33 5.99
C LEU A 4 0.58 0.40 4.83
N LEU A 5 -0.01 -0.79 4.81
CA LEU A 5 0.09 -1.73 3.68
C LEU A 5 -1.26 -1.80 2.99
N LEU A 6 -1.30 -1.37 1.73
CA LEU A 6 -2.44 -1.49 0.82
C LEU A 6 -2.28 -2.78 0.00
N ILE A 7 -3.33 -3.60 -0.04
CA ILE A 7 -3.36 -4.82 -0.86
C ILE A 7 -4.60 -4.73 -1.73
N ASP A 8 -4.39 -4.47 -3.02
CA ASP A 8 -5.47 -4.32 -4.01
C ASP A 8 -4.88 -4.58 -5.41
N ASP A 9 -5.58 -5.36 -6.24
CA ASP A 9 -5.13 -5.75 -7.58
C ASP A 9 -5.27 -4.64 -8.62
N ASP A 10 -6.01 -3.56 -8.31
CA ASP A 10 -6.09 -2.36 -9.12
C ASP A 10 -4.92 -1.39 -8.82
N GLN A 11 -4.01 -1.27 -9.78
CA GLN A 11 -2.83 -0.43 -9.68
C GLN A 11 -3.17 1.07 -9.69
N GLU A 12 -4.13 1.50 -10.52
CA GLU A 12 -4.49 2.92 -10.63
C GLU A 12 -5.14 3.42 -9.32
N LEU A 13 -5.99 2.59 -8.73
CA LEU A 13 -6.60 2.89 -7.43
C LEU A 13 -5.55 2.93 -6.31
N CYS A 14 -4.60 1.99 -6.29
CA CYS A 14 -3.50 1.99 -5.33
C CYS A 14 -2.67 3.28 -5.40
N GLU A 15 -2.28 3.73 -6.60
CA GLU A 15 -1.50 4.96 -6.78
C GLU A 15 -2.26 6.19 -6.26
N LEU A 16 -3.56 6.28 -6.56
CA LEU A 16 -4.42 7.35 -6.06
C LEU A 16 -4.47 7.37 -4.52
N LEU A 17 -4.67 6.20 -3.91
CA LEU A 17 -4.76 6.06 -2.46
C LEU A 17 -3.43 6.36 -1.75
N VAL A 18 -2.31 5.89 -2.30
CA VAL A 18 -0.97 6.18 -1.76
C VAL A 18 -0.70 7.69 -1.81
N SER A 19 -1.01 8.35 -2.92
CA SER A 19 -0.85 9.80 -3.07
C SER A 19 -1.69 10.58 -2.05
N TRP A 20 -2.95 10.16 -1.85
CA TRP A 20 -3.82 10.78 -0.87
C TRP A 20 -3.34 10.56 0.58
N LEU A 21 -2.98 9.33 0.94
CA LEU A 21 -2.46 8.99 2.28
C LEU A 21 -1.16 9.72 2.62
N ALA A 22 -0.29 9.94 1.62
CA ALA A 22 0.93 10.71 1.81
C ALA A 22 0.64 12.18 2.16
N GLN A 23 -0.41 12.78 1.59
CA GLN A 23 -0.84 14.14 1.93
C GLN A 23 -1.35 14.23 3.38
N GLU A 24 -1.99 13.15 3.87
CA GLU A 24 -2.42 13.02 5.26
C GLU A 24 -1.27 12.67 6.24
N GLY A 25 -0.04 12.53 5.73
CA GLY A 25 1.16 12.28 6.53
C GLY A 25 1.42 10.81 6.87
N PHE A 26 0.74 9.87 6.19
CA PHE A 26 1.00 8.44 6.30
C PHE A 26 2.10 7.99 5.35
N VAL A 27 2.81 6.93 5.74
CA VAL A 27 3.71 6.19 4.85
C VAL A 27 2.96 4.95 4.40
N ALA A 28 2.61 4.88 3.12
CA ALA A 28 1.86 3.77 2.55
C ALA A 28 2.71 2.99 1.54
N ARG A 29 2.65 1.66 1.60
CA ARG A 29 3.18 0.72 0.61
C ARG A 29 2.02 -0.02 -0.03
N ALA A 30 2.09 -0.27 -1.33
CA ALA A 30 1.07 -1.04 -2.05
C ALA A 30 1.63 -2.39 -2.54
N CYS A 31 0.79 -3.41 -2.53
CA CYS A 31 1.04 -4.73 -3.12
C CYS A 31 -0.16 -5.10 -4.00
N HIS A 32 0.12 -5.60 -5.20
CA HIS A 32 -0.90 -5.85 -6.22
C HIS A 32 -1.22 -7.34 -6.41
N ASP A 33 -0.58 -8.20 -5.61
CA ASP A 33 -0.77 -9.64 -5.69
C ASP A 33 -0.58 -10.29 -4.31
N GLY A 34 -1.11 -11.50 -4.16
CA GLY A 34 -1.06 -12.23 -2.89
C GLY A 34 0.35 -12.70 -2.51
N GLN A 35 1.29 -12.84 -3.44
CA GLN A 35 2.66 -13.24 -3.14
C GLN A 35 3.46 -12.07 -2.56
N SER A 36 3.37 -10.89 -3.17
CA SER A 36 3.99 -9.66 -2.66
C SER A 36 3.38 -9.26 -1.31
N ALA A 37 2.06 -9.34 -1.16
CA ALA A 37 1.39 -9.08 0.11
C ALA A 37 1.87 -10.01 1.24
N ARG A 38 1.98 -11.32 0.98
CA ARG A 38 2.51 -12.28 1.97
C ARG A 38 3.96 -11.98 2.36
N ALA A 39 4.79 -11.57 1.40
CA ALA A 39 6.16 -11.18 1.70
C ALA A 39 6.20 -9.94 2.60
N ALA A 40 5.40 -8.92 2.30
CA ALA A 40 5.31 -7.69 3.09
C ALA A 40 4.75 -7.92 4.50
N LEU A 41 3.85 -8.90 4.68
CA LEU A 41 3.29 -9.26 6.00
C LEU A 41 4.22 -10.14 6.86
N ALA A 42 5.29 -10.69 6.28
CA ALA A 42 6.23 -11.55 6.96
C ALA A 42 7.51 -10.82 7.44
N GLU A 43 7.67 -9.55 7.07
CA GLU A 43 8.67 -8.62 7.59
C GLU A 43 8.34 -8.18 9.02
#